data_AF-A0A6G1A9T9-F1
#
_entry.id   AF-A0A6G1A9T9-F1
#
_cell.length_a   1.000
_cell.length_b   1.000
_cell.length_c   1.000
_cell.angle_alpha   90.00
_cell.angle_beta   90.00
_cell.angle_gamma   90.00
#
_symmetry.space_group_name_H-M   'P 1'
#
loop_
_entity.id
_entity.type
_entity.pdbx_description
1 polymer ?
#
loop_
_entity_poly.entity_id
_entity_poly.type
_entity_poly.pdbx_seq_one_letter_code
_entity_poly.pdbx_strand_id
1 'polypeptide(L)'
;EFKNVINEVHNTMEAATAQIEEAERRIGELEDTVTEKEEAKKKRDKLIQDQESRIRDLSDAIKWNNVYIIGIPEEEETGKAAEGVLEQIIAENFPNLGKETDIEIQEAQRTPLRRNLN
;
A
#
# COMPACT_ATOMS: atom_id res chain seq x y z
N GLU A 1 -25.87 -64.23 -22.02
CA GLU A 1 -24.73 -63.28 -22.13
C GLU A 1 -25.22 -61.85 -22.38
N PHE A 2 -25.92 -61.54 -23.48
CA PHE A 2 -26.45 -60.18 -23.78
C PHE A 2 -27.23 -59.48 -22.64
N LYS A 3 -28.10 -60.21 -21.94
CA LYS A 3 -28.91 -59.63 -20.84
C LYS A 3 -28.06 -59.14 -19.65
N ASN A 4 -26.91 -59.79 -19.40
CA ASN A 4 -26.02 -59.38 -18.31
C ASN A 4 -25.27 -58.10 -18.68
N VAL A 5 -24.80 -58.00 -19.93
CA VAL A 5 -24.13 -56.79 -20.45
C VAL A 5 -25.07 -55.58 -20.41
N ILE A 6 -26.34 -55.76 -20.79
CA ILE A 6 -27.35 -54.69 -20.72
C ILE A 6 -27.57 -54.20 -19.27
N ASN A 7 -27.66 -55.11 -18.31
CA ASN A 7 -27.82 -54.75 -16.90
C ASN A 7 -26.58 -54.04 -16.33
N GLU A 8 -25.39 -54.46 -16.73
CA GLU A 8 -24.14 -53.81 -16.33
C GLU A 8 -24.07 -52.38 -16.86
N VAL A 9 -24.36 -52.19 -18.15
CA VAL A 9 -24.44 -50.84 -18.77
C VAL A 9 -25.47 -49.97 -18.04
N HIS A 10 -26.66 -50.50 -17.74
CA HIS A 10 -27.68 -49.77 -17.02
C HIS A 10 -27.21 -49.29 -15.65
N ASN A 11 -26.62 -50.19 -14.83
CA ASN A 11 -26.11 -49.84 -13.51
C ASN A 11 -24.96 -48.82 -13.58
N THR A 12 -24.07 -48.93 -14.57
CA THR A 12 -22.99 -47.93 -14.76
C THR A 12 -23.53 -46.57 -15.14
N MET A 13 -24.62 -46.52 -15.91
CA MET A 13 -25.27 -45.27 -16.29
C MET A 13 -25.96 -44.61 -15.09
N GLU A 14 -26.66 -45.39 -14.25
CA GLU A 14 -27.25 -44.87 -13.00
C GLU A 14 -26.17 -44.33 -12.05
N ALA A 15 -25.06 -45.05 -11.89
CA ALA A 15 -23.93 -44.60 -11.09
C ALA A 15 -23.30 -43.31 -11.65
N ALA A 16 -23.17 -43.19 -12.97
CA ALA A 16 -22.67 -41.99 -13.62
C ALA A 16 -23.61 -40.79 -13.43
N THR A 17 -24.93 -40.99 -13.55
CA THR A 17 -25.93 -39.95 -13.31
C THR A 17 -25.85 -39.43 -11.87
N ALA A 18 -25.79 -40.32 -10.88
CA ALA A 18 -25.64 -39.91 -9.47
C ALA A 18 -24.34 -39.12 -9.22
N GLN A 19 -23.23 -39.49 -9.88
CA GLN A 19 -21.98 -38.74 -9.80
C GLN A 19 -22.09 -37.35 -10.42
N ILE A 20 -22.81 -37.21 -11.54
CA ILE A 20 -23.05 -35.92 -12.20
C ILE A 20 -23.91 -35.02 -11.30
N GLU A 21 -25.01 -35.52 -10.75
CA GLU A 21 -25.89 -34.75 -9.85
C GLU A 21 -25.13 -34.25 -8.61
N GLU A 22 -24.27 -35.09 -8.02
CA GLU A 22 -23.43 -34.70 -6.89
C GLU A 22 -22.37 -33.66 -7.30
N ALA A 23 -21.79 -33.79 -8.49
CA ALA A 23 -20.84 -32.81 -9.01
C ALA A 23 -21.53 -31.46 -9.28
N GLU A 24 -22.73 -31.45 -9.85
CA GLU A 24 -23.53 -30.25 -10.09
C GLU A 24 -23.86 -29.53 -8.79
N ARG A 25 -24.30 -30.26 -7.75
CA ARG A 25 -24.57 -29.68 -6.42
C ARG A 25 -23.32 -29.03 -5.83
N ARG A 26 -22.17 -29.71 -5.90
CA ARG A 26 -20.90 -29.18 -5.41
C ARG A 26 -20.41 -27.96 -6.19
N ILE A 27 -20.67 -27.92 -7.50
CA ILE A 27 -20.36 -26.74 -8.33
C ILE A 27 -21.22 -25.56 -7.89
N GLY A 28 -22.53 -25.75 -7.67
CA GLY A 28 -23.40 -24.69 -7.16
C GLY A 28 -22.94 -24.12 -5.81
N GLU A 29 -22.59 -24.98 -4.85
CA GLU A 29 -22.05 -24.55 -3.55
C GLU A 29 -20.74 -23.75 -3.69
N LEU A 30 -19.89 -24.12 -4.66
CA LEU A 30 -18.66 -23.38 -4.96
C LEU A 30 -18.93 -22.05 -5.64
N GLU A 31 -19.89 -21.96 -6.56
CA GLU A 31 -20.29 -20.72 -7.24
C GLU A 31 -20.82 -19.68 -6.23
N ASP A 32 -21.64 -20.12 -5.27
CA ASP A 32 -22.13 -19.26 -4.19
C ASP A 32 -20.95 -18.75 -3.34
N THR A 33 -20.06 -19.66 -2.93
CA THR A 33 -18.87 -19.32 -2.13
C THR A 33 -17.95 -18.33 -2.86
N VAL A 34 -17.77 -18.48 -4.18
CA VAL A 34 -16.95 -17.57 -4.99
C VAL A 34 -17.59 -16.19 -5.03
N THR A 35 -18.90 -16.12 -5.26
CA THR A 35 -19.65 -14.86 -5.29
C THR A 35 -19.53 -14.09 -3.97
N GLU A 36 -19.71 -14.77 -2.83
CA GLU A 36 -19.54 -14.18 -1.50
C GLU A 36 -18.12 -13.63 -1.28
N LYS A 37 -17.09 -14.38 -1.72
CA LYS A 37 -15.68 -13.95 -1.62
C LYS A 37 -15.38 -12.73 -2.49
N GLU A 38 -15.96 -12.63 -3.67
CA GLU A 38 -15.81 -11.47 -4.55
C GLU A 38 -16.43 -10.21 -3.93
N GLU A 39 -17.62 -10.32 -3.34
CA GLU A 39 -18.24 -9.20 -2.62
C GLU A 39 -17.41 -8.77 -1.41
N ALA A 40 -16.93 -9.73 -0.62
CA ALA A 40 -16.05 -9.46 0.51
C ALA A 40 -14.72 -8.83 0.07
N LYS A 41 -14.19 -9.20 -1.10
CA LYS A 41 -13.00 -8.56 -1.68
C LYS A 41 -13.30 -7.12 -2.07
N LYS A 42 -14.38 -6.85 -2.81
CA LYS A 42 -14.78 -5.48 -3.21
C LYS A 42 -14.92 -4.55 -1.99
N LYS A 43 -15.51 -5.04 -0.89
CA LYS A 43 -15.64 -4.27 0.37
C LYS A 43 -14.26 -3.95 0.97
N ARG A 44 -13.33 -4.91 0.99
CA ARG A 44 -11.96 -4.71 1.49
C ARG A 44 -11.18 -3.73 0.61
N ASP A 45 -11.28 -3.86 -0.71
CA ASP A 45 -10.59 -2.97 -1.66
C ASP A 45 -11.04 -1.51 -1.46
N LYS A 46 -12.35 -1.28 -1.26
CA LYS A 46 -12.87 0.05 -0.94
C LYS A 46 -12.34 0.60 0.38
N LEU A 47 -12.23 -0.24 1.41
CA LEU A 47 -11.66 0.15 2.70
C LEU A 47 -10.18 0.54 2.57
N ILE A 48 -9.40 -0.23 1.82
CA ILE A 48 -7.98 0.06 1.57
C ILE A 48 -7.85 1.41 0.87
N GLN A 49 -8.66 1.67 -0.16
CA GLN A 49 -8.62 2.93 -0.89
C GLN A 49 -8.95 4.14 0.02
N ASP A 50 -9.94 4.01 0.90
CA ASP A 50 -10.28 5.06 1.88
C ASP A 50 -9.12 5.29 2.87
N GLN A 51 -8.51 4.21 3.36
CA GLN A 51 -7.36 4.28 4.26
C GLN A 51 -6.14 4.93 3.59
N GLU A 52 -5.85 4.60 2.34
CA GLU A 52 -4.76 5.21 1.56
C GLU A 52 -4.97 6.72 1.39
N SER A 53 -6.20 7.16 1.08
CA SER A 53 -6.53 8.59 1.01
C SER A 53 -6.29 9.27 2.35
N ARG A 54 -6.77 8.68 3.45
CA ARG A 54 -6.61 9.25 4.79
C ARG A 54 -5.15 9.31 5.23
N ILE A 55 -4.34 8.31 4.88
CA ILE A 55 -2.89 8.32 5.15
C ILE A 55 -2.21 9.46 4.39
N ARG A 56 -2.62 9.70 3.14
CA ARG A 56 -2.11 10.82 2.35
C ARG A 56 -2.45 12.16 2.99
N ASP A 57 -3.71 12.37 3.34
CA ASP A 57 -4.16 13.61 3.98
C ASP A 57 -3.42 13.87 5.31
N LEU A 58 -3.23 12.84 6.12
CA LEU A 58 -2.46 12.92 7.36
C LEU A 58 -0.98 13.20 7.10
N SER A 59 -0.36 12.54 6.12
CA SER A 59 1.02 12.80 5.73
C SER A 59 1.21 14.24 5.27
N ASP A 60 0.27 14.77 4.48
CA ASP A 60 0.33 16.14 3.97
C ASP A 60 0.13 17.15 5.10
N ALA A 61 -0.78 16.88 6.04
CA ALA A 61 -0.98 17.70 7.23
C ALA A 61 0.27 17.73 8.13
N ILE A 62 0.92 16.58 8.35
CA ILE A 62 2.16 16.49 9.15
C ILE A 62 3.31 17.25 8.47
N LYS A 63 3.38 17.21 7.14
CA LYS A 63 4.45 17.85 6.36
C LYS A 63 4.16 19.28 5.94
N TRP A 64 3.02 19.85 6.33
CA TRP A 64 2.55 21.15 5.87
C TRP A 64 3.56 22.29 6.08
N ASN A 65 4.31 22.25 7.19
CA ASN A 65 5.34 23.25 7.52
C ASN A 65 6.76 22.83 7.11
N ASN A 66 6.93 21.67 6.47
CA ASN A 66 8.26 21.16 6.12
C ASN A 66 8.72 21.72 4.77
N VAL A 67 9.98 22.14 4.68
CA VAL A 67 10.60 22.64 3.45
C VAL A 67 11.71 21.68 3.01
N TYR A 68 11.73 21.34 1.72
CA TYR A 68 12.80 20.55 1.12
C TYR A 68 13.78 21.45 0.37
N ILE A 69 15.04 21.42 0.79
CA ILE A 69 16.13 22.14 0.14
C ILE A 69 16.99 21.12 -0.61
N ILE A 70 17.15 21.32 -1.92
CA ILE A 70 17.88 20.42 -2.82
C ILE A 70 19.12 21.11 -3.39
N GLY A 71 20.10 20.32 -3.82
CA GLY A 71 21.33 20.83 -4.44
C GLY A 71 22.40 21.30 -3.44
N ILE A 72 22.20 21.09 -2.14
CA ILE A 72 23.21 21.36 -1.11
C ILE A 72 24.30 20.28 -1.20
N PRO A 73 25.59 20.61 -1.35
CA PRO A 73 26.67 19.63 -1.25
C PRO A 73 26.67 18.91 0.11
N GLU A 74 27.08 17.65 0.17
CA GLU A 74 27.14 16.92 1.45
C GLU A 74 28.16 17.51 2.43
N GLU A 75 29.24 18.09 1.91
CA GLU A 75 30.33 18.66 2.69
C GLU A 75 29.93 19.95 3.41
N GLU A 76 28.85 20.62 2.97
CA GLU A 76 28.36 21.85 3.61
C GLU A 76 27.94 21.61 5.06
N GLU A 77 27.48 20.40 5.42
CA GLU A 77 27.15 20.05 6.80
C GLU A 77 28.40 19.62 7.61
N THR A 78 29.59 19.61 7.00
CA THR A 78 30.82 19.23 7.69
C THR A 78 31.31 20.39 8.55
N GLY A 79 31.05 20.30 9.86
CA GLY A 79 31.46 21.32 10.85
C GLY A 79 30.33 22.26 11.31
N LYS A 80 29.13 22.15 10.73
CA LYS A 80 27.89 22.82 11.17
C LYS A 80 26.70 21.87 10.93
N ALA A 81 25.75 21.80 11.86
CA ALA A 81 24.56 20.96 11.69
C ALA A 81 23.68 21.48 10.52
N ALA A 82 22.65 20.71 10.15
CA ALA A 82 21.75 21.09 9.05
C ALA A 82 21.04 22.44 9.31
N GLU A 83 20.79 22.77 10.58
CA GLU A 83 20.26 24.09 10.99
C GLU A 83 21.23 25.22 10.59
N GLY A 84 22.54 25.04 10.82
CA GLY A 84 23.54 26.06 10.49
C GLY A 84 23.68 26.29 8.98
N VAL A 85 23.47 25.24 8.17
CA VAL A 85 23.38 25.38 6.70
C VAL A 85 22.15 26.19 6.32
N LEU A 86 21.01 25.91 6.94
CA LEU A 86 19.77 26.65 6.68
C LEU A 86 19.89 28.14 7.05
N GLU A 87 20.47 28.44 8.22
CA GLU A 87 20.72 29.83 8.65
C GLU A 87 21.58 30.60 7.64
N GLN A 88 22.64 29.97 7.11
CA GLN A 88 23.48 30.58 6.08
C GLN A 88 22.69 30.83 4.78
N ILE A 89 21.89 29.86 4.33
CA ILE A 89 21.05 30.03 3.13
C ILE A 89 20.09 31.21 3.29
N ILE A 90 19.44 31.34 4.46
CA ILE A 90 18.53 32.45 4.76
C ILE A 90 19.30 33.78 4.76
N ALA A 91 20.46 33.85 5.41
CA ALA A 91 21.26 35.07 5.48
C ALA A 91 21.76 35.54 4.09
N GLU A 92 22.19 34.61 3.25
CA GLU A 92 22.74 34.91 1.92
C GLU A 92 21.65 35.26 0.90
N ASN A 93 20.52 34.57 0.92
CA ASN A 93 19.48 34.71 -0.11
C ASN A 93 18.28 35.57 0.33
N PHE A 94 17.98 35.60 1.62
CA PHE A 94 16.81 36.28 2.20
C PHE A 94 17.19 37.16 3.40
N PRO A 95 18.05 38.18 3.21
CA PRO A 95 18.63 38.97 4.31
C PRO A 95 17.61 39.76 5.13
N ASN A 96 16.39 39.97 4.61
CA ASN A 96 15.29 40.59 5.37
C ASN A 96 14.59 39.57 6.27
N LEU A 97 14.48 38.32 5.82
CA LEU A 97 13.85 37.23 6.57
C LEU A 97 14.68 36.86 7.81
N GLY A 98 16.01 36.89 7.71
CA GLY A 98 16.90 36.67 8.85
C GLY A 98 16.86 37.77 9.93
N LYS A 99 16.22 38.92 9.67
CA LYS A 99 16.07 40.04 10.62
C LYS A 99 14.69 40.07 11.28
N GLU A 100 13.70 39.43 10.68
CA GLU A 100 12.33 39.28 11.19
C GLU A 100 12.27 37.96 11.98
N THR A 101 12.88 37.97 13.16
CA THR A 101 13.30 36.80 13.96
C THR A 101 12.18 36.08 14.71
N ASP A 102 11.18 35.57 13.99
CA ASP A 102 10.17 34.64 14.55
C ASP A 102 10.18 33.26 13.88
N ILE A 103 11.20 32.94 13.07
CA ILE A 103 11.34 31.62 12.46
C ILE A 103 11.94 30.65 13.49
N GLU A 104 11.11 29.76 14.01
CA GLU A 104 11.52 28.66 14.86
C GLU A 104 11.73 27.39 14.02
N ILE A 105 12.94 26.86 14.02
CA ILE A 105 13.27 25.58 13.37
C ILE A 105 13.09 24.48 14.40
N GLN A 106 12.11 23.60 14.18
CA GLN A 106 11.88 22.45 15.06
C GLN A 106 12.93 21.34 14.85
N GLU A 107 13.26 21.04 13.60
CA GLU A 107 14.24 20.02 13.22
C GLU A 107 14.77 20.33 11.82
N ALA A 108 16.07 20.20 11.60
CA ALA A 108 16.67 20.17 10.27
C ALA A 108 17.51 18.91 10.10
N GLN A 109 17.33 18.20 8.98
CA GLN A 109 18.08 16.98 8.72
C GLN A 109 18.24 16.67 7.24
N ARG A 110 19.34 15.99 6.92
CA ARG A 110 19.59 15.40 5.60
C ARG A 110 18.63 14.24 5.36
N THR A 111 18.04 14.17 4.17
CA THR A 111 17.26 13.01 3.72
C THR A 111 17.86 12.41 2.44
N PRO A 112 18.03 11.07 2.35
CA PRO A 112 17.85 10.11 3.43
C PRO A 112 18.92 10.29 4.51
N LEU A 113 18.59 9.99 5.77
CA LEU A 113 19.60 9.91 6.83
C LEU A 113 20.71 8.96 6.38
N ARG A 114 21.97 9.36 6.59
CA ARG A 114 23.12 8.50 6.27
C ARG A 114 22.91 7.14 6.91
N ARG A 115 22.70 6.11 6.08
CA ARG A 115 22.76 4.72 6.55
C ARG A 115 24.22 4.43 6.79
N ASN A 116 24.60 4.21 8.05
CA ASN A 116 25.87 3.58 8.36
C ASN A 116 25.84 2.17 7.75
N LEU A 117 26.43 2.01 6.58
CA LEU A 117 26.73 0.73 5.96
C LEU A 117 28.04 0.25 6.60
N ASN A 118 27.95 -0.31 7.80
CA ASN A 118 29.03 -1.09 8.40
C ASN A 118 28.89 -2.55 7.96
#